data_AF-A0A7L2DL81-F1
#
_entry.id   AF-A0A7L2DL81-F1
#
_cell.length_a   1.000
_cell.length_b   1.000
_cell.length_c   1.000
_cell.angle_alpha   90.00
_cell.angle_beta   90.00
_cell.angle_gamma   90.00
#
_symmetry.space_group_name_H-M   'P 1'
#
loop_
_entity.id
_entity.type
_entity.pdbx_description
1 polymer ?
#
loop_
_entity_poly.entity_id
_entity_poly.type
_entity_poly.pdbx_seq_one_letter_code
_entity_poly.pdbx_strand_id
1 'polypeptide(L)' 'AAGGAAGAVAAPPRGIRAWLRSAFRFATDRNDFRRNLLVNLGLFAAGVWVARNLTDIDLMAPQP' A
#
# COMPACT_ATOMS: atom_id res chain seq x y z
N ALA A 1 -0.40 -36.63 -31.57
CA ALA A 1 -0.35 -35.25 -32.10
C ALA A 1 -1.69 -34.57 -31.84
N ALA A 2 -1.69 -33.24 -31.67
CA ALA A 2 -2.81 -32.34 -31.36
C ALA A 2 -3.18 -32.22 -29.86
N GLY A 3 -2.42 -31.38 -29.14
CA GLY A 3 -2.89 -30.67 -27.96
C GLY A 3 -2.89 -29.17 -28.29
N GLY A 4 -4.08 -28.59 -28.42
CA GLY A 4 -4.28 -27.24 -28.95
C GLY A 4 -3.55 -26.16 -28.15
N ALA A 5 -2.83 -25.30 -28.88
CA ALA A 5 -2.36 -24.03 -28.38
C ALA A 5 -3.58 -23.12 -28.13
N ALA A 6 -4.20 -23.26 -26.96
CA ALA A 6 -5.07 -22.23 -26.43
C ALA A 6 -4.21 -20.97 -26.29
N GLY A 7 -4.48 -20.00 -27.16
CA GLY A 7 -3.67 -18.81 -27.34
C GLY A 7 -3.23 -18.25 -26.00
N ALA A 8 -1.91 -18.14 -25.84
CA ALA A 8 -1.36 -17.16 -24.92
C ALA A 8 -1.85 -15.79 -25.44
N VAL A 9 -3.03 -15.37 -25.00
CA VAL A 9 -3.50 -14.00 -25.14
C VAL A 9 -2.42 -13.20 -24.44
N ALA A 10 -1.50 -12.64 -25.22
CA ALA A 10 -0.47 -11.76 -24.73
C ALA A 10 -1.17 -10.70 -23.90
N ALA A 11 -1.02 -10.77 -22.58
CA ALA A 11 -1.67 -9.84 -21.68
C ALA A 11 -1.28 -8.44 -22.16
N PRO A 12 -2.24 -7.54 -22.48
CA PRO A 12 -1.92 -6.21 -22.95
C PRO A 12 -0.97 -5.56 -21.95
N PRO A 13 0.04 -4.79 -22.40
CA PRO A 13 1.06 -4.24 -21.51
C PRO A 13 0.36 -3.59 -20.32
N ARG A 14 0.54 -4.19 -19.14
CA ARG A 14 -0.20 -3.83 -17.93
C ARG A 14 0.34 -2.49 -17.45
N GLY A 15 -0.11 -1.41 -18.09
CA GLY A 15 0.32 -0.05 -17.80
C GLY A 15 -0.12 0.41 -16.41
N ILE A 16 0.30 1.62 -16.03
CA ILE A 16 0.00 2.27 -14.74
C ILE A 16 -1.49 2.16 -14.37
N ARG A 17 -2.41 2.25 -15.34
CA ARG A 17 -3.85 2.06 -15.09
C ARG A 17 -4.24 0.65 -14.60
N ALA A 18 -3.59 -0.40 -15.08
CA ALA A 18 -3.82 -1.77 -14.62
C ALA A 18 -3.22 -2.00 -13.23
N TRP A 19 -2.07 -1.38 -12.95
CA TRP A 19 -1.47 -1.36 -11.62
C TRP A 19 -2.35 -0.61 -10.61
N LEU A 20 -2.79 0.61 -10.94
CA LEU A 20 -3.72 1.40 -10.12
C LEU A 20 -5.03 0.65 -9.86
N ARG A 21 -5.60 0.01 -10.88
CA ARG A 21 -6.81 -0.81 -10.71
C ARG A 21 -6.57 -2.01 -9.79
N SER A 22 -5.39 -2.62 -9.86
CA SER A 22 -5.02 -3.73 -8.97
C SER A 22 -4.82 -3.25 -7.53
N ALA A 23 -4.16 -2.11 -7.33
CA ALA A 23 -3.98 -1.49 -6.02
C ALA A 23 -5.32 -1.07 -5.40
N PHE A 24 -6.20 -0.45 -6.19
CA PHE A 24 -7.55 -0.11 -5.75
C PHE A 24 -8.34 -1.37 -5.39
N ARG A 25 -8.32 -2.39 -6.26
CA ARG A 25 -9.01 -3.66 -5.98
C ARG A 25 -8.46 -4.38 -4.76
N PHE A 26 -7.15 -4.26 -4.48
CA PHE A 26 -6.51 -4.81 -3.29
C PHE A 26 -6.90 -4.03 -2.01
N ALA A 27 -7.00 -2.71 -2.10
CA ALA A 27 -7.47 -1.86 -1.00
C ALA A 27 -8.97 -2.08 -0.71
N THR A 28 -9.77 -2.32 -1.75
CA THR A 28 -11.21 -2.62 -1.65
C THR A 28 -11.52 -4.13 -1.56
N ASP A 29 -10.50 -4.98 -1.50
CA ASP A 29 -10.69 -6.43 -1.43
C ASP A 29 -11.44 -6.77 -0.13
N ARG A 30 -12.39 -7.70 -0.21
CA ARG A 30 -13.28 -8.05 0.92
C ARG A 30 -12.56 -8.73 2.09
N ASN A 31 -11.25 -8.95 2.00
CA ASN A 31 -10.50 -9.52 3.10
C ASN A 31 -10.28 -8.46 4.18
N ASP A 32 -11.24 -8.33 5.10
CA ASP A 32 -11.21 -7.40 6.23
C ASP A 32 -9.89 -7.51 7.01
N PHE A 33 -9.25 -8.68 7.06
CA PHE A 33 -7.93 -8.85 7.65
C PHE A 33 -6.85 -8.03 6.94
N ARG A 34 -6.78 -8.04 5.61
CA ARG A 34 -5.74 -7.32 4.85
C ARG A 34 -5.92 -5.81 4.95
N ARG A 35 -7.17 -5.33 4.82
CA ARG A 35 -7.50 -3.91 5.00
C ARG A 35 -7.19 -3.46 6.42
N ASN A 36 -7.67 -4.20 7.42
CA ASN A 36 -7.45 -3.87 8.82
C ASN A 36 -5.95 -3.92 9.19
N LEU A 37 -5.20 -4.88 8.65
CA LEU A 37 -3.75 -4.96 8.84
C LEU A 37 -3.03 -3.77 8.23
N LEU A 38 -3.34 -3.39 6.98
CA LEU A 38 -2.73 -2.22 6.33
C LEU A 38 -3.06 -0.92 7.06
N VAL A 39 -4.30 -0.77 7.52
CA VAL A 39 -4.75 0.40 8.28
C VAL A 39 -4.05 0.47 9.63
N ASN A 40 -4.03 -0.62 10.40
CA ASN A 40 -3.39 -0.64 11.71
C ASN A 40 -1.87 -0.42 11.60
N LEU A 41 -1.23 -1.02 10.60
CA LEU A 41 0.20 -0.83 10.36
C LEU A 41 0.52 0.60 9.93
N GLY A 42 -0.30 1.18 9.04
CA GLY A 42 -0.16 2.57 8.62
C GLY A 42 -0.39 3.55 9.77
N LEU A 43 -1.42 3.31 10.60
CA LEU A 43 -1.72 4.11 11.78
C LEU A 43 -0.60 4.02 12.82
N PHE A 44 -0.04 2.84 13.03
CA PHE A 44 1.10 2.63 13.90
C PHE A 44 2.33 3.42 13.41
N ALA A 45 2.70 3.28 12.14
CA ALA A 45 3.85 3.99 11.56
C ALA A 45 3.67 5.51 11.59
N ALA A 46 2.46 6.01 11.28
CA ALA A 46 2.13 7.43 11.38
C ALA A 46 2.24 7.91 12.83
N GLY A 47 1.73 7.15 13.80
CA GLY A 47 1.86 7.48 15.23
C GLY A 47 3.31 7.57 15.69
N VAL A 48 4.16 6.61 15.30
CA VAL A 48 5.60 6.63 15.61
C VAL A 48 6.28 7.84 14.98
N TRP A 49 5.95 8.15 13.73
CA TRP A 49 6.49 9.32 13.04
C TRP A 49 6.06 10.62 13.72
N VAL A 50 4.77 10.76 14.02
CA VAL A 50 4.21 11.93 14.73
C VAL A 50 4.89 12.10 16.08
N ALA A 51 4.99 11.03 16.88
CA ALA A 51 5.68 11.08 18.18
C ALA A 51 7.13 11.56 18.03
N ARG A 52 7.88 11.03 17.05
CA ARG A 52 9.26 11.45 16.79
C ARG A 52 9.35 12.94 16.45
N ASN A 53 8.53 13.41 15.52
CA ASN A 53 8.57 14.80 15.05
C ASN A 53 8.04 15.79 16.08
N LEU A 54 7.05 15.43 16.92
CA LEU A 54 6.62 16.28 18.04
C LEU A 54 7.69 16.38 19.12
N THR A 55 8.41 15.28 19.41
CA THR A 55 9.51 15.32 20.39
C THR A 55 10.62 16.27 19.92
N ASP A 56 10.89 16.33 18.61
CA ASP A 56 11.85 17.26 18.02
C ASP A 56 11.38 18.73 18.05
N ILE A 57 10.08 18.99 17.87
CA ILE A 57 9.50 20.36 17.90
C ILE A 57 9.40 20.90 19.33
N ASP A 58 9.05 20.05 20.31
CA ASP A 58 8.88 20.47 21.71
C ASP A 58 10.22 20.64 22.46
N LEU A 59 11.34 20.24 21.85
CA LEU A 59 12.71 20.49 22.32
C LEU A 59 13.29 21.82 21.77
N MET A 60 12.45 22.79 21.43
CA MET A 60 12.85 24.20 21.25
C MET A 60 12.82 24.99 22.58
N ALA A 61 13.22 24.35 23.68
CA ALA A 61 13.55 25.10 24.89
C ALA A 61 14.75 26.02 24.57
N PRO A 62 14.64 27.35 24.75
CA PRO A 62 15.75 28.25 24.48
C PRO A 62 16.94 27.81 25.33
N GLN A 63 18.03 27.45 24.65
CA GLN A 63 19.29 27.11 25.33
C GLN A 63 19.86 28.39 25.95
N PRO A 64 20.28 28.38 27.22
CA PRO A 64 20.93 29.52 27.88
C PRO A 64 22.33 29.81 27.32
#